data_AF-A0A7G9GJQ1-F1
#
_entry.id   AF-A0A7G9GJQ1-F1
#
_cell.length_a   1.000
_cell.length_b   1.000
_cell.length_c   1.000
_cell.angle_alpha   90.00
_cell.angle_beta   90.00
_cell.angle_gamma   90.00
#
_symmetry.space_group_name_H-M   'P 1'
#
loop_
_entity.id
_entity.type
_entity.pdbx_description
1 polymer ?
#
loop_
_entity_poly.entity_id
_entity_poly.type
_entity_poly.pdbx_seq_one_letter_code
_entity_poly.pdbx_strand_id
1 'polypeptide(L)'
;MITLCYLYARNYYEVTREDKLGKGFVDYLFTPKKKGYPAIILELKYNKSAEEAIDQIKKKNYVERVKDFDEILFVGINYSTDADEHKHHDCIIEKYK
;
A
#
# COMPACT_ATOMS: atom_id res chain seq x y z
N MET A 1 -1.24 -4.58 18.46
CA MET A 1 -0.11 -3.74 18.02
C MET A 1 -0.34 -3.14 16.62
N ILE A 2 -0.72 -3.93 15.60
CA ILE A 2 -0.98 -3.44 14.22
C ILE A 2 -2.05 -2.33 14.16
N THR A 3 -3.17 -2.49 14.88
CA THR A 3 -4.24 -1.47 14.94
C THR A 3 -3.75 -0.14 15.52
N LEU A 4 -2.84 -0.17 16.50
CA LEU A 4 -2.31 1.06 17.10
C LEU A 4 -1.41 1.80 16.11
N CYS A 5 -0.54 1.10 15.38
CA CYS A 5 0.29 1.70 14.33
C CYS A 5 -0.57 2.33 13.23
N TYR A 6 -1.64 1.65 12.81
CA TYR A 6 -2.60 2.19 11.84
C TYR A 6 -3.30 3.46 12.36
N LEU A 7 -3.79 3.44 13.61
CA LEU A 7 -4.44 4.61 14.22
C LEU A 7 -3.47 5.78 14.39
N TYR A 8 -2.23 5.51 14.80
CA TYR A 8 -1.20 6.53 14.95
C TYR A 8 -0.80 7.14 13.60
N ALA A 9 -0.73 6.34 12.53
CA ALA A 9 -0.47 6.83 11.19
C ALA A 9 -1.49 7.89 10.73
N ARG A 10 -2.75 7.82 11.19
CA ARG A 10 -3.79 8.83 10.88
C ARG A 10 -3.48 10.22 11.46
N ASN A 11 -2.55 10.35 12.39
CA ASN A 11 -2.07 11.66 12.86
C ASN A 11 -1.22 12.37 11.80
N TYR A 12 -0.51 11.60 10.96
CA TYR A 12 0.44 12.08 9.95
C TYR A 12 -0.10 11.99 8.53
N TYR A 13 -1.04 11.07 8.30
CA TYR A 13 -1.59 10.74 7.00
C TYR A 13 -3.11 10.87 6.99
N GLU A 14 -3.65 11.34 5.88
CA GLU A 14 -4.99 11.00 5.46
C GLU A 14 -4.95 9.61 4.83
N VAL A 15 -5.71 8.67 5.39
CA VAL A 15 -5.68 7.26 4.96
C VAL A 15 -7.01 6.92 4.31
N THR A 16 -6.97 6.72 2.99
CA THR A 16 -8.11 6.30 2.18
C THR A 16 -8.04 4.80 1.95
N ARG A 17 -9.18 4.11 2.10
CA ARG A 17 -9.34 2.67 1.85
C ARG A 17 -10.44 2.49 0.80
N GLU A 18 -10.26 1.59 -0.15
CA GLU A 18 -11.22 1.44 -1.25
C GLU A 18 -11.69 -0.01 -1.44
N ASP A 19 -12.99 -0.15 -1.72
CA ASP A 19 -13.75 -1.40 -1.68
C ASP A 19 -13.73 -2.15 -3.02
N LYS A 20 -13.72 -3.48 -2.99
CA LYS A 20 -13.48 -4.38 -4.13
C LYS A 20 -14.70 -4.57 -5.05
N LEU A 21 -15.52 -3.53 -5.26
CA LEU A 21 -16.75 -3.62 -6.06
C LEU A 21 -16.66 -3.00 -7.46
N GLY A 22 -15.44 -2.79 -7.95
CA GLY A 22 -15.18 -2.68 -9.38
C GLY A 22 -14.80 -1.28 -9.85
N LYS A 23 -13.74 -1.26 -10.66
CA LYS A 23 -13.12 -0.11 -11.35
C LYS A 23 -12.10 0.71 -10.55
N GLY A 24 -11.08 0.02 -10.03
CA GLY A 24 -9.72 0.55 -10.13
C GLY A 24 -9.22 1.38 -8.96
N PHE A 25 -9.25 0.79 -7.77
CA PHE A 25 -8.74 1.43 -6.57
C PHE A 25 -7.65 0.58 -5.88
N VAL A 26 -6.81 1.20 -5.04
CA VAL A 26 -5.74 0.55 -4.26
C VAL A 26 -6.30 0.21 -2.88
N ASP A 27 -5.81 -0.85 -2.22
CA ASP A 27 -6.33 -1.21 -0.89
C ASP A 27 -6.19 -0.05 0.11
N TYR A 28 -5.03 0.61 0.13
CA TYR A 28 -4.80 1.79 0.97
C TYR A 28 -3.95 2.87 0.28
N LEU A 29 -4.36 4.13 0.44
CA LEU A 29 -3.59 5.30 0.06
C LEU A 29 -3.33 6.16 1.30
N PHE A 30 -2.06 6.41 1.60
CA PHE A 30 -1.62 7.27 2.68
C PHE A 30 -1.10 8.58 2.08
N THR A 31 -1.92 9.61 2.17
CA THR A 31 -1.58 10.97 1.72
C THR A 31 -1.03 11.77 2.90
N PRO A 32 0.21 12.26 2.85
CA PRO A 32 0.78 13.01 3.96
C PRO A 32 0.04 14.32 4.24
N LYS A 33 -0.21 14.62 5.51
CA LYS A 33 -0.79 15.90 5.94
C LYS A 33 0.21 17.05 5.95
N LYS A 34 1.51 16.74 5.93
CA LYS A 34 2.61 17.71 5.94
C LYS A 34 3.64 17.31 4.89
N LYS A 35 4.24 18.31 4.24
CA LYS A 35 5.38 18.11 3.33
C LYS A 35 6.58 17.53 4.10
N GLY A 36 7.42 16.75 3.40
CA GLY A 36 8.58 16.06 3.97
C GLY A 36 8.31 14.64 4.47
N TYR A 37 7.07 14.15 4.37
CA TYR A 37 6.73 12.74 4.56
C TYR A 37 6.40 12.11 3.19
N PRO A 38 6.77 10.83 2.95
CA PRO A 38 6.49 10.17 1.70
C PRO A 38 5.02 9.79 1.60
N ALA A 39 4.41 9.94 0.43
CA ALA A 39 3.11 9.33 0.13
C ALA A 39 3.26 7.82 -0.03
N ILE A 40 2.29 7.04 0.42
CA ILE A 40 2.37 5.57 0.40
C ILE A 40 1.15 5.01 -0.31
N ILE A 41 1.38 4.23 -1.36
CA ILE A 41 0.37 3.46 -2.07
C ILE A 41 0.58 1.99 -1.69
N LEU A 42 -0.40 1.39 -1.02
CA LEU A 42 -0.29 0.05 -0.46
C LEU A 42 -1.35 -0.88 -1.03
N GLU A 43 -0.89 -2.01 -1.59
CA GLU A 43 -1.72 -3.06 -2.16
C GLU A 43 -1.45 -4.40 -1.45
N LEU A 44 -2.52 -5.12 -1.15
CA LEU A 44 -2.50 -6.42 -0.48
C LEU A 44 -2.87 -7.55 -1.45
N LYS A 45 -2.13 -8.64 -1.39
CA LYS A 45 -2.43 -9.90 -2.08
C LYS A 45 -2.57 -11.06 -1.12
N TYR A 46 -3.44 -12.00 -1.49
CA TYR A 46 -3.67 -13.25 -0.79
C TYR A 46 -3.22 -14.41 -1.68
N ASN A 47 -2.39 -15.31 -1.15
CA ASN A 47 -1.83 -16.49 -1.84
C ASN A 47 -1.29 -16.16 -3.25
N LYS A 48 -0.59 -15.02 -3.40
CA LYS A 48 0.10 -14.62 -4.64
C LYS A 48 1.53 -14.20 -4.29
N SER A 49 1.99 -13.06 -4.83
CA SER A 49 3.31 -12.50 -4.56
C SER A 49 3.23 -10.99 -4.29
N ALA A 50 4.25 -10.43 -3.63
CA ALA A 50 4.35 -9.00 -3.38
C ALA A 50 4.65 -8.22 -4.67
N GLU A 51 5.35 -8.84 -5.62
CA GLU A 51 5.64 -8.30 -6.95
C GLU A 51 4.35 -8.08 -7.74
N GLU A 52 3.40 -9.02 -7.70
CA GLU A 52 2.08 -8.82 -8.33
C GLU A 52 1.33 -7.62 -7.75
N ALA A 53 1.52 -7.32 -6.46
CA ALA A 53 0.95 -6.14 -5.83
C ALA A 53 1.57 -4.85 -6.36
N ILE A 54 2.91 -4.79 -6.44
CA ILE A 54 3.66 -3.67 -7.01
C ILE A 54 3.28 -3.45 -8.49
N ASP A 55 3.18 -4.52 -9.27
CA ASP A 55 2.79 -4.44 -10.68
C ASP A 55 1.37 -3.90 -10.84
N GLN A 56 0.45 -4.26 -9.95
CA GLN A 56 -0.89 -3.68 -9.96
C GLN A 56 -0.85 -2.18 -9.65
N ILE A 57 -0.04 -1.75 -8.67
CA ILE A 57 0.14 -0.33 -8.33
C ILE A 57 0.61 0.46 -9.56
N LYS A 58 1.63 -0.07 -10.26
CA LYS A 58 2.16 0.55 -11.49
C LYS A 58 1.13 0.60 -12.61
N LYS A 59 0.36 -0.48 -12.83
CA LYS A 59 -0.65 -0.57 -13.90
C LYS A 59 -1.83 0.37 -13.74
N LYS A 60 -2.25 0.66 -12.50
CA LYS A 60 -3.43 1.51 -12.23
C LYS A 60 -3.10 3.00 -12.07
N ASN A 61 -1.83 3.39 -12.23
CA ASN A 61 -1.33 4.77 -12.19
C ASN A 61 -1.84 5.62 -11.01
N TYR A 62 -1.86 5.05 -9.80
CA TYR A 62 -2.33 5.74 -8.59
C TYR A 62 -1.49 6.97 -8.20
N VAL A 63 -0.26 7.06 -8.74
CA VAL A 63 0.70 8.14 -8.55
C VAL A 63 0.06 9.51 -8.79
N GLU A 64 -0.83 9.63 -9.78
CA GLU A 64 -1.47 10.91 -10.13
C GLU A 64 -2.18 11.58 -8.95
N ARG A 65 -2.66 10.80 -7.97
CA ARG A 65 -3.35 11.32 -6.77
C ARG A 65 -2.38 11.90 -5.73
N VAL A 66 -1.09 11.59 -5.83
CA VAL A 66 -0.05 11.94 -4.86
C VAL A 66 1.21 12.52 -5.53
N LYS A 67 1.11 12.97 -6.78
CA LYS A 67 2.22 13.53 -7.55
C LYS A 67 2.81 14.83 -7.01
N ASP A 68 2.07 15.52 -6.15
CA ASP A 68 2.50 16.78 -5.54
C ASP A 68 3.44 16.57 -4.33
N PHE A 69 3.75 15.31 -3.99
CA PHE A 69 4.65 14.94 -2.90
C PHE A 69 6.04 14.53 -3.42
N ASP A 70 7.08 14.96 -2.71
CA ASP A 70 8.48 14.79 -3.11
C ASP A 70 8.93 13.31 -3.16
N GLU A 71 8.31 12.45 -2.35
CA GLU A 71 8.61 11.02 -2.30
C GLU A 71 7.31 10.22 -2.29
N ILE A 72 7.26 9.20 -3.15
CA ILE A 72 6.13 8.27 -3.24
C ILE A 72 6.67 6.84 -3.12
N LEU A 73 6.06 6.05 -2.24
CA LEU A 73 6.41 4.67 -1.96
C LEU A 73 5.30 3.74 -2.45
N PHE A 74 5.68 2.71 -3.18
CA PHE A 74 4.83 1.57 -3.50
C PHE A 74 5.11 0.46 -2.51
N VAL A 75 4.07 -0.02 -1.84
CA VAL A 75 4.16 -1.08 -0.84
C VAL A 75 3.27 -2.23 -1.27
N GLY A 76 3.90 -3.33 -1.67
CA GLY A 76 3.22 -4.57 -2.01
C GLY A 76 3.37 -5.55 -0.86
N ILE A 77 2.25 -6.02 -0.29
CA ILE A 77 2.28 -7.05 0.76
C ILE A 77 1.50 -8.26 0.28
N ASN A 78 2.11 -9.42 0.37
CA ASN A 78 1.45 -10.70 0.18
C ASN A 78 1.29 -11.39 1.53
N TYR A 79 0.18 -12.10 1.71
CA TYR A 79 0.01 -13.04 2.80
C TYR A 79 -0.48 -14.37 2.27
N SER A 80 0.17 -15.45 2.70
CA SER A 80 -0.17 -16.82 2.33
C SER A 80 -0.62 -17.64 3.53
N THR A 81 -1.61 -18.49 3.33
CA THR A 81 -2.05 -19.51 4.30
C THR A 81 -1.54 -20.91 3.97
N ASP A 82 -0.87 -21.09 2.83
CA ASP A 82 -0.56 -22.41 2.27
C ASP A 82 0.82 -22.93 2.69
N ALA A 83 1.58 -22.17 3.49
CA ALA A 83 2.82 -22.66 4.06
C ALA A 83 2.51 -23.51 5.30
N ASP A 84 2.78 -24.81 5.19
CA ASP A 84 2.65 -25.84 6.24
C ASP A 84 2.95 -25.27 7.64
N GLU A 85 1.86 -24.97 8.37
CA GLU A 85 1.80 -24.50 9.76
C GLU A 85 2.12 -23.02 10.06
N HIS A 86 2.56 -22.20 9.09
CA HIS A 86 2.94 -20.79 9.36
C HIS A 86 2.40 -19.81 8.30
N LYS A 87 1.69 -18.76 8.72
CA LYS A 87 1.30 -17.65 7.82
C LYS A 87 2.55 -16.95 7.31
N HIS A 88 2.82 -17.05 6.01
CA HIS A 88 3.95 -16.36 5.38
C HIS A 88 3.52 -14.97 4.90
N HIS A 89 4.37 -13.98 5.13
CA HIS A 89 4.13 -12.60 4.71
C HIS A 89 5.35 -12.09 3.94
N ASP A 90 5.13 -11.67 2.69
CA ASP A 90 6.15 -11.01 1.88
C ASP A 90 5.83 -9.53 1.78
N CYS A 91 6.86 -8.69 1.78
CA CYS A 91 6.71 -7.25 1.63
C CYS A 91 7.80 -6.73 0.70
N ILE A 92 7.38 -5.95 -0.30
CA ILE A 92 8.26 -5.20 -1.19
C ILE A 92 7.90 -3.72 -1.07
N ILE A 93 8.94 -2.89 -0.90
CA ILE A 93 8.82 -1.44 -0.89
C ILE A 93 9.69 -0.88 -2.01
N GLU A 94 9.08 -0.16 -2.93
CA GLU A 94 9.77 0.52 -4.03
C GLU A 94 9.53 2.03 -3.95
N LYS A 95 10.53 2.82 -4.35
CA LYS A 95 10.35 4.27 -4.55
C LYS A 95 9.87 4.53 -5.98
N TYR A 96 8.86 5.37 -6.12
CA TYR A 96 8.50 5.96 -7.41
C TYR A 96 9.63 6.88 -7.89
N LYS A 97 9.92 6.84 -9.19
CA LYS A 97 10.93 7.67 -9.85
C LYS A 97 10.27 8.71 -10.71
#